data_AF-A0A4Q9M4Q3-F1
#
_entry.id   AF-A0A4Q9M4Q3-F1
#
_cell.length_a   1.000
_cell.length_b   1.000
_cell.length_c   1.000
_cell.angle_alpha   90.00
_cell.angle_beta   90.00
_cell.angle_gamma   90.00
#
_symmetry.space_group_name_H-M   'P 1'
#
loop_
_entity.id
_entity.type
_entity.pdbx_description
1 polymer ?
#
loop_
_entity_poly.entity_id
_entity_poly.type
_entity_poly.pdbx_seq_one_letter_code
_entity_poly.pdbx_strand_id
1 'polypeptide(L)'
;SDVRGVIIAEGDVLVLCIRLFSELLLGRYALPCPPSTDSPISRLAHAIMDKHAKGLAALPGGHRSADAEYYILPQAESAIIALGHAMAYAAARDSGRIPQPLLALYETSVMRAYSAWFSEDLGVPLAQQRQQETDALRAALPDLPLFARELGVGNYVRSSILDDATWERSVRQMTTYVGTEQGSQYALGSVAVPESIENVRARL
;
A
#
# COMPACT_ATOMS: atom_id res chain seq x y z
N SER A 1 7.02 2.54 19.75
CA SER A 1 7.78 1.38 19.26
C SER A 1 8.30 1.76 17.90
N ASP A 2 9.61 1.71 17.68
CA ASP A 2 10.16 2.03 16.36
C ASP A 2 9.98 0.82 15.43
N VAL A 3 8.97 0.89 14.56
CA VAL A 3 8.60 -0.19 13.63
C VAL A 3 9.73 -0.44 12.61
N ARG A 4 10.66 0.51 12.44
CA ARG A 4 11.80 0.36 11.53
C ARG A 4 12.74 -0.78 11.93
N GLY A 5 12.80 -1.13 13.21
CA GLY A 5 13.59 -2.27 13.69
C GLY A 5 13.12 -3.62 13.13
N VAL A 6 11.82 -3.76 12.81
CA VAL A 6 11.24 -4.99 12.25
C VAL A 6 11.79 -5.30 10.86
N ILE A 7 12.16 -4.26 10.08
CA ILE A 7 12.64 -4.39 8.70
C ILE A 7 14.04 -5.03 8.62
N ILE A 8 14.79 -5.06 9.72
CA ILE A 8 16.19 -5.51 9.75
C ILE A 8 16.40 -6.69 10.72
N ALA A 9 15.58 -6.78 11.79
CA ALA A 9 15.79 -7.74 12.88
C ALA A 9 15.73 -9.22 12.46
N GLU A 10 14.94 -9.57 11.44
CA GLU A 10 14.79 -10.95 10.94
C GLU A 10 15.52 -11.19 9.61
N GLY A 11 16.42 -10.27 9.26
CA GLY A 11 17.07 -10.18 7.96
C GLY A 11 16.57 -8.98 7.18
N ASP A 12 17.45 -8.40 6.36
CA ASP A 12 17.07 -7.33 5.45
C ASP A 12 15.99 -7.82 4.47
N VAL A 13 14.85 -7.11 4.41
CA VAL A 13 13.69 -7.52 3.59
C VAL A 13 14.06 -7.74 2.13
N LEU A 14 14.91 -6.88 1.56
CA LEU A 14 15.34 -7.02 0.17
C LEU A 14 16.17 -8.29 -0.01
N VAL A 15 17.10 -8.58 0.91
CA VAL A 15 17.88 -9.83 0.90
C VAL A 15 16.97 -11.07 0.99
N LEU A 16 15.94 -11.03 1.83
CA LEU A 16 14.93 -12.11 1.92
C LEU A 16 14.15 -12.26 0.61
N CYS A 17 13.71 -11.16 0.00
CA CYS A 17 13.04 -11.17 -1.30
C CYS A 17 13.93 -11.76 -2.40
N ILE A 18 15.21 -11.34 -2.48
CA ILE A 18 16.18 -11.87 -3.47
C ILE A 18 16.31 -13.38 -3.34
N ARG A 19 16.51 -13.88 -2.11
CA ARG A 19 16.67 -15.31 -1.86
C ARG A 19 15.41 -16.08 -2.22
N LEU A 20 14.25 -15.65 -1.71
CA LEU A 20 12.98 -16.32 -1.96
C LEU A 20 12.64 -16.33 -3.45
N PHE A 21 12.79 -15.20 -4.13
CA PHE A 21 12.49 -15.08 -5.55
C PHE A 21 13.37 -16.00 -6.39
N SER A 22 14.67 -16.04 -6.13
CA SER A 22 15.61 -16.93 -6.82
C SER A 22 15.22 -18.40 -6.65
N GLU A 23 14.89 -18.83 -5.42
CA GLU A 23 14.51 -20.22 -5.14
C GLU A 23 13.17 -20.61 -5.77
N LEU A 24 12.21 -19.68 -5.86
CA LEU A 24 10.94 -19.88 -6.56
C LEU A 24 11.14 -20.00 -8.07
N LEU A 25 11.95 -19.12 -8.69
CA LEU A 25 12.23 -19.17 -10.13
C LEU A 25 12.95 -20.46 -10.53
N LEU A 26 13.79 -21.00 -9.65
CA LEU A 26 14.51 -22.25 -9.85
C LEU A 26 13.67 -23.49 -9.52
N GLY A 27 12.43 -23.33 -9.05
CA GLY A 27 11.55 -24.43 -8.65
C GLY A 27 12.06 -25.24 -7.46
N ARG A 28 12.97 -24.67 -6.66
CA ARG A 28 13.51 -25.30 -5.44
C ARG A 28 12.59 -25.15 -4.24
N TYR A 29 11.71 -24.15 -4.30
CA TYR A 29 10.71 -23.86 -3.30
C TYR A 29 9.36 -23.62 -3.96
N ALA A 30 8.28 -23.88 -3.23
CA ALA A 30 6.92 -23.62 -3.67
C ALA A 30 6.13 -22.98 -2.53
N LEU A 31 5.31 -21.99 -2.86
CA LEU A 31 4.41 -21.33 -1.93
C LEU A 31 2.96 -21.77 -2.21
N PRO A 32 2.10 -21.79 -1.18
CA PRO A 32 0.68 -22.10 -1.32
C PRO A 32 -0.08 -20.91 -1.95
N CYS A 33 0.31 -20.52 -3.16
CA CYS A 33 -0.30 -19.42 -3.89
C CYS A 33 -1.71 -19.84 -4.36
N PRO A 34 -2.73 -18.96 -4.24
CA PRO A 34 -4.05 -19.24 -4.81
C PRO A 34 -3.99 -19.48 -6.33
N PRO A 35 -4.94 -20.23 -6.91
CA PRO A 35 -5.00 -20.45 -8.36
C PRO A 35 -5.05 -19.13 -9.15
N SER A 36 -4.51 -19.11 -10.37
CA SER A 36 -4.53 -17.90 -11.22
C SER A 36 -5.94 -17.42 -11.61
N THR A 37 -6.93 -18.31 -11.55
CA THR A 37 -8.35 -18.01 -11.81
C THR A 37 -9.09 -17.44 -10.60
N ASP A 38 -8.43 -17.39 -9.43
CA ASP A 38 -9.06 -17.10 -8.14
C ASP A 38 -9.41 -15.63 -7.95
N SER A 39 -8.53 -14.73 -8.38
CA SER A 39 -8.76 -13.27 -8.34
C SER A 39 -7.86 -12.55 -9.35
N PRO A 40 -8.16 -11.28 -9.70
CA PRO A 40 -7.26 -10.45 -10.50
C PRO A 40 -5.85 -10.34 -9.92
N ILE A 41 -5.73 -10.27 -8.58
CA ILE A 41 -4.44 -10.22 -7.87
C ILE A 41 -3.69 -11.56 -8.00
N SER A 42 -4.39 -12.69 -7.87
CA SER A 42 -3.80 -14.01 -8.09
C SER A 42 -3.25 -14.10 -9.51
N ARG A 43 -4.01 -13.64 -10.50
CA ARG A 43 -3.55 -13.61 -11.90
C ARG A 43 -2.30 -12.77 -12.10
N LEU A 44 -2.24 -11.57 -11.49
CA LEU A 44 -1.05 -10.71 -11.49
C LEU A 44 0.18 -11.46 -10.95
N ALA A 45 0.05 -12.09 -9.78
CA ALA A 45 1.15 -12.81 -9.14
C ALA A 45 1.69 -13.94 -10.04
N HIS A 46 0.80 -14.75 -10.63
CA HIS A 46 1.19 -15.81 -11.57
C HIS A 46 1.86 -15.24 -12.83
N ALA A 47 1.30 -14.18 -13.41
CA ALA A 47 1.87 -13.57 -14.61
C ALA A 47 3.27 -12.99 -14.39
N ILE A 48 3.51 -12.33 -13.24
CA ILE A 48 4.83 -11.81 -12.87
C ILE A 48 5.83 -12.97 -12.71
N MET A 49 5.47 -14.03 -11.97
CA MET A 49 6.35 -15.17 -11.77
C MET A 49 6.68 -15.89 -13.08
N ASP A 50 5.68 -16.12 -13.93
CA ASP A 50 5.86 -16.74 -15.24
C ASP A 50 6.76 -15.90 -16.16
N LYS A 51 6.55 -14.57 -16.17
CA LYS A 51 7.37 -13.63 -16.96
C LYS A 51 8.83 -13.73 -16.56
N HIS A 52 9.12 -13.72 -15.27
CA HIS A 52 10.50 -13.76 -14.78
C HIS A 52 11.14 -15.15 -14.91
N ALA A 53 10.37 -16.22 -14.74
CA ALA A 53 10.86 -17.58 -14.99
C ALA A 53 11.27 -17.76 -16.47
N LYS A 54 10.44 -17.29 -17.40
CA LYS A 54 10.75 -17.31 -18.84
C LYS A 54 11.95 -16.42 -19.17
N GLY A 55 12.01 -15.22 -18.59
CA GLY A 55 13.13 -14.29 -18.81
C GLY A 55 14.45 -14.84 -18.32
N LEU A 56 14.49 -15.42 -17.12
CA LEU A 56 15.70 -16.06 -16.57
C LEU A 56 16.14 -17.27 -17.41
N ALA A 57 15.20 -18.08 -17.89
CA ALA A 57 15.49 -19.21 -18.76
C ALA A 57 16.02 -18.80 -20.15
N ALA A 58 15.65 -17.61 -20.63
CA ALA A 58 16.09 -17.07 -21.92
C ALA A 58 17.50 -16.45 -21.89
N LEU A 59 18.07 -16.20 -20.70
CA LEU A 59 19.42 -15.64 -20.59
C LEU A 59 20.48 -16.63 -21.11
N PRO A 60 21.51 -16.17 -21.85
CA PRO A 60 22.65 -17.01 -22.19
C PRO A 60 23.35 -17.51 -20.92
N GLY A 61 23.35 -18.82 -20.67
CA GLY A 61 23.86 -19.42 -19.42
C GLY A 61 22.85 -19.49 -18.27
N GLY A 62 21.61 -19.06 -18.50
CA GLY A 62 20.49 -19.14 -17.56
C GLY A 62 20.80 -18.48 -16.21
N HIS A 63 20.38 -19.11 -15.12
CA HIS A 63 20.60 -18.63 -13.75
C HIS A 63 22.07 -18.61 -13.28
N ARG A 64 23.00 -19.16 -14.07
CA ARG A 64 24.44 -19.18 -13.74
C ARG A 64 25.23 -18.14 -14.51
N SER A 65 24.57 -17.36 -15.36
CA SER A 65 25.22 -16.29 -16.10
C SER A 65 25.52 -15.11 -15.20
N ALA A 66 26.49 -14.29 -15.58
CA ALA A 66 26.72 -13.00 -14.94
C ALA A 66 25.49 -12.08 -15.06
N ASP A 67 24.72 -12.22 -16.14
CA ASP A 67 23.53 -11.41 -16.42
C ASP A 67 22.33 -11.79 -15.53
N ALA A 68 22.32 -13.00 -14.95
CA ALA A 68 21.23 -13.47 -14.10
C ALA A 68 21.05 -12.59 -12.86
N GLU A 69 22.14 -12.15 -12.24
CA GLU A 69 22.10 -11.27 -11.07
C GLU A 69 21.50 -9.90 -11.42
N TYR A 70 21.96 -9.28 -12.51
CA TYR A 70 21.42 -8.02 -13.01
C TYR A 70 19.94 -8.10 -13.41
N TYR A 71 19.47 -9.29 -13.80
CA TYR A 71 18.07 -9.54 -14.11
C TYR A 71 17.21 -9.74 -12.86
N ILE A 72 17.68 -10.56 -11.89
CA ILE A 72 16.91 -10.96 -10.71
C ILE A 72 16.81 -9.84 -9.69
N LEU A 73 17.93 -9.18 -9.35
CA LEU A 73 18.00 -8.25 -8.23
C LEU A 73 16.99 -7.11 -8.30
N PRO A 74 16.81 -6.40 -9.44
CA PRO A 74 15.89 -5.26 -9.50
C PRO A 74 14.42 -5.64 -9.36
N GLN A 75 14.07 -6.91 -9.60
CA GLN A 75 12.69 -7.38 -9.68
C GLN A 75 12.26 -8.17 -8.43
N ALA A 76 13.21 -8.57 -7.59
CA ALA A 76 12.95 -9.52 -6.52
C ALA A 76 11.90 -9.03 -5.51
N GLU A 77 12.04 -7.80 -5.03
CA GLU A 77 11.11 -7.24 -4.04
C GLU A 77 9.70 -7.10 -4.63
N SER A 78 9.57 -6.49 -5.81
CA SER A 78 8.27 -6.24 -6.43
C SER A 78 7.53 -7.53 -6.80
N ALA A 79 8.26 -8.58 -7.21
CA ALA A 79 7.69 -9.89 -7.52
C ALA A 79 7.20 -10.62 -6.27
N ILE A 80 7.99 -10.61 -5.19
CA ILE A 80 7.60 -11.24 -3.92
C ILE A 80 6.43 -10.49 -3.27
N ILE A 81 6.39 -9.16 -3.35
CA ILE A 81 5.26 -8.37 -2.86
C ILE A 81 3.97 -8.71 -3.63
N ALA A 82 4.03 -8.85 -4.95
CA ALA A 82 2.85 -9.25 -5.75
C ALA A 82 2.31 -10.62 -5.32
N LEU A 83 3.21 -11.58 -5.07
CA LEU A 83 2.83 -12.89 -4.54
C LEU A 83 2.23 -12.79 -3.13
N GLY A 84 2.82 -11.98 -2.27
CA GLY A 84 2.30 -11.66 -0.95
C GLY A 84 0.90 -11.06 -0.99
N HIS A 85 0.62 -10.16 -1.94
CA HIS A 85 -0.71 -9.59 -2.13
C HIS A 85 -1.75 -10.66 -2.47
N ALA A 86 -1.43 -11.58 -3.39
CA ALA A 86 -2.34 -12.68 -3.76
C ALA A 86 -2.64 -13.60 -2.57
N MET A 87 -1.59 -14.00 -1.83
CA MET A 87 -1.74 -14.86 -0.65
C MET A 87 -2.53 -14.18 0.46
N ALA A 88 -2.24 -12.91 0.76
CA ALA A 88 -2.94 -12.14 1.79
C ALA A 88 -4.42 -11.93 1.42
N TYR A 89 -4.71 -11.60 0.17
CA TYR A 89 -6.09 -11.42 -0.30
C TYR A 89 -6.90 -12.72 -0.21
N ALA A 90 -6.35 -13.82 -0.72
CA ALA A 90 -7.00 -15.12 -0.64
C ALA A 90 -7.27 -15.53 0.82
N ALA A 91 -6.27 -15.42 1.71
CA ALA A 91 -6.44 -15.73 3.12
C ALA A 91 -7.50 -14.84 3.80
N ALA A 92 -7.51 -13.54 3.49
CA ALA A 92 -8.50 -12.60 4.01
C ALA A 92 -9.92 -12.95 3.56
N ARG A 93 -10.10 -13.20 2.27
CA ARG A 93 -11.39 -13.61 1.68
C ARG A 93 -11.87 -14.94 2.24
N ASP A 94 -11.01 -15.96 2.24
CA ASP A 94 -11.34 -17.32 2.67
C ASP A 94 -11.64 -17.39 4.17
N SER A 95 -11.12 -16.45 4.98
CA SER A 95 -11.47 -16.35 6.40
C SER A 95 -12.95 -16.00 6.62
N GLY A 96 -13.60 -15.33 5.65
CA GLY A 96 -14.96 -14.80 5.78
C GLY A 96 -15.13 -13.71 6.84
N ARG A 97 -14.04 -13.25 7.48
CA ARG A 97 -14.08 -12.27 8.58
C ARG A 97 -13.89 -10.84 8.10
N ILE A 98 -13.34 -10.65 6.91
CA ILE A 98 -13.04 -9.32 6.39
C ILE A 98 -14.24 -8.81 5.58
N PRO A 99 -14.82 -7.65 5.93
CA PRO A 99 -15.92 -7.05 5.17
C PRO A 99 -15.58 -6.86 3.68
N GLN A 100 -16.54 -7.14 2.82
CA GLN A 100 -16.37 -7.02 1.36
C GLN A 100 -15.88 -5.62 0.90
N PRO A 101 -16.35 -4.49 1.49
CA PRO A 101 -15.82 -3.18 1.11
C PRO A 101 -14.31 -3.03 1.37
N LEU A 102 -13.78 -3.65 2.42
CA LEU A 102 -12.33 -3.62 2.71
C LEU A 102 -11.54 -4.53 1.77
N LEU A 103 -12.09 -5.69 1.41
CA LEU A 103 -11.47 -6.56 0.39
C LEU A 103 -11.40 -5.84 -0.97
N ALA A 104 -12.49 -5.20 -1.40
CA ALA A 104 -12.52 -4.43 -2.64
C ALA A 104 -11.55 -3.23 -2.61
N LEU A 105 -11.47 -2.53 -1.47
CA LEU A 105 -10.52 -1.43 -1.29
C LEU A 105 -9.07 -1.92 -1.36
N TYR A 106 -8.77 -3.06 -0.74
CA TYR A 106 -7.44 -3.66 -0.84
C TYR A 106 -7.11 -4.07 -2.28
N GLU A 107 -8.01 -4.78 -2.97
CA GLU A 107 -7.80 -5.22 -4.35
C GLU A 107 -7.55 -4.04 -5.30
N THR A 108 -8.37 -2.99 -5.21
CA THR A 108 -8.19 -1.77 -6.04
C THR A 108 -6.91 -1.01 -5.70
N SER A 109 -6.44 -1.05 -4.44
CA SER A 109 -5.14 -0.48 -4.07
C SER A 109 -3.97 -1.22 -4.72
N VAL A 110 -4.05 -2.55 -4.82
CA VAL A 110 -3.07 -3.38 -5.54
C VAL A 110 -3.16 -3.12 -7.04
N MET A 111 -4.38 -3.01 -7.59
CA MET A 111 -4.56 -2.64 -8.99
C MET A 111 -3.89 -1.30 -9.31
N ARG A 112 -4.03 -0.29 -8.45
CA ARG A 112 -3.34 1.00 -8.61
C ARG A 112 -1.82 0.85 -8.58
N ALA A 113 -1.28 0.04 -7.66
CA ALA A 113 0.16 -0.19 -7.55
C ALA A 113 0.75 -0.87 -8.80
N TYR A 114 -0.02 -1.74 -9.46
CA TYR A 114 0.38 -2.49 -10.66
C TYR A 114 -0.41 -2.07 -11.91
N SER A 115 -0.80 -0.80 -11.99
CA SER A 115 -1.78 -0.30 -12.98
C SER A 115 -1.38 -0.55 -14.44
N ALA A 116 -0.09 -0.48 -14.76
CA ALA A 116 0.44 -0.77 -16.08
C ALA A 116 0.14 -2.21 -16.49
N TRP A 117 0.38 -3.18 -15.61
CA TRP A 117 0.08 -4.60 -15.88
C TRP A 117 -1.42 -4.83 -16.10
N PHE A 118 -2.27 -4.24 -15.24
CA PHE A 118 -3.73 -4.34 -15.43
C PHE A 118 -4.20 -3.72 -16.75
N SER A 119 -3.54 -2.64 -17.20
CA SER A 119 -3.86 -1.99 -18.47
C SER A 119 -3.35 -2.78 -19.67
N GLU A 120 -2.14 -3.34 -19.60
CA GLU A 120 -1.47 -4.01 -20.73
C GLU A 120 -1.89 -5.48 -20.87
N ASP A 121 -1.92 -6.24 -19.78
CA ASP A 121 -2.18 -7.68 -19.78
C ASP A 121 -3.66 -8.02 -19.61
N LEU A 122 -4.43 -7.19 -18.90
CA LEU A 122 -5.87 -7.41 -18.69
C LEU A 122 -6.77 -6.42 -19.43
N GLY A 123 -6.20 -5.44 -20.13
CA GLY A 123 -6.96 -4.47 -20.90
C GLY A 123 -7.88 -3.60 -20.05
N VAL A 124 -7.60 -3.44 -18.74
CA VAL A 124 -8.41 -2.62 -17.84
C VAL A 124 -7.89 -1.17 -17.90
N PRO A 125 -8.62 -0.23 -18.53
CA PRO A 125 -8.10 1.13 -18.71
C PRO A 125 -7.95 1.86 -17.36
N LEU A 126 -6.96 2.76 -17.27
CA LEU A 126 -6.72 3.55 -16.04
C LEU A 126 -7.97 4.26 -15.52
N ALA A 127 -8.84 4.76 -16.40
CA ALA A 127 -10.10 5.39 -16.00
C ALA A 127 -11.03 4.41 -15.27
N GLN A 128 -11.11 3.17 -15.74
CA GLN A 128 -11.89 2.12 -15.09
C GLN A 128 -11.26 1.72 -13.75
N GLN A 129 -9.93 1.59 -13.68
CA GLN A 129 -9.24 1.29 -12.42
C GLN A 129 -9.54 2.36 -11.35
N ARG A 130 -9.49 3.65 -11.73
CA ARG A 130 -9.82 4.77 -10.82
C ARG A 130 -11.28 4.80 -10.41
N GLN A 131 -12.18 4.43 -11.32
CA GLN A 131 -13.60 4.32 -10.98
C GLN A 131 -13.84 3.20 -9.96
N GLN A 132 -13.22 2.03 -10.17
CA GLN A 132 -13.30 0.91 -9.22
C GLN A 132 -12.75 1.27 -7.85
N GLU A 133 -11.60 1.96 -7.77
CA GLU A 133 -11.04 2.46 -6.51
C GLU A 133 -11.98 3.47 -5.83
N THR A 134 -12.58 4.37 -6.60
CA THR A 134 -13.55 5.36 -6.08
C THR A 134 -14.78 4.68 -5.50
N ASP A 135 -15.31 3.66 -6.18
CA ASP A 135 -16.49 2.92 -5.72
C ASP A 135 -16.18 2.10 -4.47
N ALA A 136 -15.01 1.45 -4.41
CA ALA A 136 -14.55 0.73 -3.22
C ALA A 136 -14.37 1.68 -2.02
N LEU A 137 -13.79 2.86 -2.23
CA LEU A 137 -13.67 3.90 -1.21
C LEU A 137 -15.04 4.37 -0.71
N ARG A 138 -15.97 4.68 -1.62
CA ARG A 138 -17.33 5.12 -1.25
C ARG A 138 -18.07 4.05 -0.45
N ALA A 139 -17.86 2.77 -0.77
CA ALA A 139 -18.46 1.67 -0.05
C ALA A 139 -17.85 1.47 1.36
N ALA A 140 -16.53 1.64 1.50
CA ALA A 140 -15.83 1.39 2.78
C ALA A 140 -15.88 2.58 3.76
N LEU A 141 -15.92 3.81 3.25
CA LEU A 141 -15.75 5.02 4.06
C LEU A 141 -16.80 5.20 5.18
N PRO A 142 -18.12 4.96 4.96
CA PRO A 142 -19.13 5.14 6.00
C PRO A 142 -18.88 4.26 7.24
N ASP A 143 -18.40 3.04 7.02
CA ASP A 143 -18.19 2.04 8.08
C ASP A 143 -16.74 2.00 8.58
N LEU A 144 -15.84 2.82 8.04
CA LEU A 144 -14.43 2.86 8.44
C LEU A 144 -14.23 3.06 9.96
N PRO A 145 -14.99 3.93 10.66
CA PRO A 145 -14.89 4.06 12.11
C PRO A 145 -15.32 2.78 12.85
N LEU A 146 -16.29 2.04 12.31
CA LEU A 146 -16.71 0.74 12.87
C LEU A 146 -15.58 -0.28 12.71
N PHE A 147 -15.03 -0.45 11.51
CA PHE A 147 -13.94 -1.38 11.24
C PHE A 147 -12.72 -1.08 12.14
N ALA A 148 -12.39 0.19 12.35
CA ALA A 148 -11.30 0.58 13.24
C ALA A 148 -11.54 0.20 14.70
N ARG A 149 -12.80 0.29 15.19
CA ARG A 149 -13.16 -0.15 16.54
C ARG A 149 -13.08 -1.67 16.70
N GLU A 150 -13.49 -2.41 15.67
CA GLU A 150 -13.48 -3.89 15.67
C GLU A 150 -12.08 -4.49 15.76
N LEU A 151 -11.02 -3.73 15.41
CA LEU A 151 -9.64 -4.13 15.67
C LEU A 151 -9.33 -4.30 17.17
N GLY A 152 -10.13 -3.71 18.07
CA GLY A 152 -9.97 -3.88 19.52
C GLY A 152 -8.72 -3.23 20.11
N VAL A 153 -8.05 -2.35 19.36
CA VAL A 153 -6.78 -1.73 19.75
C VAL A 153 -6.91 -0.39 20.47
N GLY A 154 -8.13 0.14 20.64
CA GLY A 154 -8.37 1.49 21.15
C GLY A 154 -7.66 1.82 22.46
N ASN A 155 -7.64 0.88 23.41
CA ASN A 155 -6.98 1.06 24.71
C ASN A 155 -5.45 1.17 24.64
N TYR A 156 -4.85 0.80 23.51
CA TYR A 156 -3.40 0.86 23.29
C TYR A 156 -2.97 2.09 22.48
N VAL A 157 -3.93 2.81 21.87
CA VAL A 157 -3.62 3.99 21.07
C VAL A 157 -3.45 5.20 21.99
N ARG A 158 -2.23 5.74 22.03
CA ARG A 158 -1.84 6.89 22.88
C ARG A 158 -1.89 8.23 22.15
N SER A 159 -2.51 8.29 20.97
CA SER A 159 -2.51 9.49 20.15
C SER A 159 -3.53 10.51 20.67
N SER A 160 -3.09 11.76 20.88
CA SER A 160 -3.95 12.84 21.36
C SER A 160 -4.97 13.31 20.33
N ILE A 161 -4.76 13.04 19.03
CA ILE A 161 -5.65 13.46 17.94
C ILE A 161 -6.96 12.64 17.86
N LEU A 162 -7.10 11.59 18.66
CA LEU A 162 -8.28 10.72 18.62
C LEU A 162 -9.51 11.28 19.34
N ASP A 163 -9.31 12.28 20.21
CA ASP A 163 -10.35 12.86 21.05
C ASP A 163 -10.14 14.38 21.11
N ASP A 164 -11.19 15.15 20.84
CA ASP A 164 -11.10 16.61 20.74
C ASP A 164 -10.57 17.25 22.04
N ALA A 165 -11.00 16.74 23.19
CA ALA A 165 -10.57 17.27 24.48
C ALA A 165 -9.07 17.00 24.74
N THR A 166 -8.58 15.82 24.35
CA THR A 166 -7.18 15.44 24.47
C THR A 166 -6.32 16.15 23.43
N TRP A 167 -6.84 16.37 22.23
CA TRP A 167 -6.22 17.14 21.17
C TRP A 167 -6.04 18.60 21.60
N GLU A 168 -7.09 19.26 22.06
CA GLU A 168 -7.02 20.63 22.56
C GLU A 168 -5.99 20.79 23.69
N ARG A 169 -5.99 19.84 24.65
CA ARG A 169 -5.02 19.84 25.75
C ARG A 169 -3.59 19.71 25.23
N SER A 170 -3.37 18.84 24.24
CA SER A 170 -2.07 18.64 23.61
C SER A 170 -1.61 19.89 22.86
N VAL A 171 -2.49 20.55 22.10
CA VAL A 171 -2.16 21.79 21.37
C VAL A 171 -1.80 22.92 22.33
N ARG A 172 -2.53 23.07 23.45
CA ARG A 172 -2.22 24.10 24.47
C ARG A 172 -0.87 23.91 25.14
N GLN A 173 -0.31 22.70 25.15
CA GLN A 173 1.02 22.41 25.71
C GLN A 173 2.16 22.70 24.72
N MET A 174 1.87 22.97 23.45
CA MET A 174 2.89 23.26 22.45
C MET A 174 3.38 24.70 22.57
N THR A 175 4.69 24.89 22.40
CA THR A 175 5.28 26.24 22.36
C THR A 175 4.80 26.97 21.11
N THR A 176 4.07 28.06 21.29
CA THR A 176 3.72 28.99 20.22
C THR A 176 4.89 29.91 19.92
N TYR A 177 5.45 29.78 18.72
CA TYR A 177 6.41 30.74 18.18
C TYR A 177 5.64 31.81 17.43
N VAL A 178 5.70 33.04 17.94
CA VAL A 178 5.16 34.21 17.25
C VAL A 178 6.33 34.92 16.57
N GLY A 179 6.25 35.07 15.26
CA GLY A 179 7.22 35.89 14.53
C GLY A 179 7.08 37.34 14.98
N THR A 180 8.07 37.87 15.69
CA THR A 180 8.25 39.32 15.73
C THR A 180 8.84 39.70 14.38
N GLU A 181 8.01 40.27 13.50
CA GLU A 181 8.52 41.04 12.37
C GLU A 181 9.33 42.23 12.92
N GLN A 182 10.60 42.00 13.24
CA GLN A 182 11.59 43.06 13.25
C GLN A 182 11.97 43.30 11.78
N GLY A 183 11.17 44.14 11.13
CA GLY A 183 11.48 44.84 9.88
C GLY A 183 12.30 44.06 8.86
N SER A 184 11.64 43.22 8.07
CA SER A 184 12.09 43.03 6.69
C SER A 184 11.20 43.90 5.81
N GLN A 185 11.80 44.87 5.13
CA GLN A 185 11.13 45.71 4.14
C GLN A 185 10.75 44.88 2.89
N TYR A 186 9.83 43.94 3.03
CA TYR A 186 9.13 43.33 1.91
C TYR A 186 7.67 43.20 2.31
N ALA A 187 6.81 43.94 1.61
CA ALA A 187 5.44 44.24 2.00
C ALA A 187 4.58 42.99 2.25
N LEU A 188 3.84 43.05 3.36
CA LEU A 188 2.71 42.19 3.70
C LEU A 188 1.63 42.24 2.61
N GLY A 189 1.52 41.17 1.83
CA GLY A 189 0.22 40.74 1.31
C GLY A 189 -0.47 39.95 2.42
N SER A 190 -1.60 40.46 2.91
CA SER A 190 -2.36 39.88 4.03
C SER A 190 -2.70 38.40 3.80
N VAL A 191 -2.22 37.52 4.67
CA VAL A 191 -2.74 36.14 4.77
C VAL A 191 -4.05 36.21 5.55
N ALA A 192 -5.15 35.94 4.85
CA ALA A 192 -6.48 35.88 5.44
C ALA A 192 -6.62 34.68 6.39
N VAL A 193 -7.32 34.90 7.50
CA VAL A 193 -7.75 33.88 8.46
C VAL A 193 -8.63 32.85 7.72
N PRO A 194 -8.48 31.52 7.97
CA PRO A 194 -9.33 30.52 7.34
C PRO A 194 -10.80 30.72 7.75
N GLU A 195 -11.71 30.84 6.78
CA GLU A 195 -13.15 30.90 7.04
C GLU A 195 -13.65 29.61 7.71
N SER A 196 -14.63 29.74 8.60
CA SER A 196 -15.30 28.60 9.22
C SER A 196 -16.11 27.81 8.17
N ILE A 197 -16.17 26.48 8.37
CA ILE A 197 -16.85 25.50 7.49
C ILE A 197 -18.33 25.84 7.22
N GLU A 198 -18.96 26.63 8.08
CA GLU A 198 -20.35 27.06 7.94
C GLU A 198 -20.56 28.02 6.74
N ASN A 199 -19.56 28.84 6.40
CA ASN A 199 -19.64 29.80 5.29
C ASN A 199 -19.47 29.16 3.90
N VAL A 200 -18.83 27.99 3.82
CA VAL A 200 -18.60 27.29 2.53
C VAL A 200 -19.92 26.74 1.95
N ARG A 201 -20.92 26.44 2.79
CA ARG A 201 -22.22 25.91 2.35
C ARG A 201 -23.15 26.96 1.72
N ALA A 202 -22.90 28.25 1.89
CA ALA A 202 -23.72 29.31 1.33
C ALA A 202 -23.37 29.68 -0.13
N ARG A 203 -22.40 28.98 -0.74
CA ARG A 203 -21.88 29.27 -2.09
C ARG A 203 -21.95 28.09 -3.07
N LEU A 204 -22.73 27.06 -2.76
CA LEU A 204 -23.18 26.03 -3.72
C LEU A 204 -24.68 26.20 -3.95
#